data_AF-W9S7J2-F1
#
_entry.id   AF-W9S7J2-F1
#
_cell.length_a   1.000
_cell.length_b   1.000
_cell.length_c   1.000
_cell.angle_alpha   90.00
_cell.angle_beta   90.00
_cell.angle_gamma   90.00
#
_symmetry.space_group_name_H-M   'P 1'
#
loop_
_entity.id
_entity.type
_entity.pdbx_description
1 polymer ?
#
loop_
_entity_poly.entity_id
_entity_poly.type
_entity_poly.pdbx_seq_one_letter_code
_entity_poly.pdbx_strand_id
1 'polypeptide(L)'
;MTPSLRKSSIHVKQSDETDSRTNFLASGHPILTDVPENLVATAASPTGTTGCFVGFSAGEPRRRHVASIGKLSGIRFMSLFRFKLWWTTHWVGTTGNHVESETQFMMLDRDDAVSRPYLLLLPLIEGSFRASLQPGAVSDHVDVCVESGSTRVVSSGFRSVLYFHVGNDSPYGLVREAMCVVRKHLGSFRLLEEKTPPPIVDKFGWCTWDAFYKKVSPKGVREGIIDLAEGSCPPGMIIIDDGWQCMTRGKRPRILPRGGQEKESCGGVELLGKL
;
A
#
# COMPACT_ATOMS: atom_id res chain seq x y z
N MET A 1 8.69 -36.52 -19.12
CA MET A 1 9.43 -35.73 -18.12
C MET A 1 8.54 -34.56 -17.70
N THR A 2 7.95 -34.63 -16.51
CA THR A 2 7.31 -33.46 -15.90
C THR A 2 8.40 -32.43 -15.64
N PRO A 3 8.23 -31.15 -16.05
CA PRO A 3 9.16 -30.11 -15.65
C PRO A 3 9.19 -30.07 -14.13
N SER A 4 10.36 -30.28 -13.52
CA SER A 4 10.54 -30.01 -12.10
C SER A 4 10.22 -28.53 -11.89
N LEU A 5 9.04 -28.23 -11.33
CA LEU A 5 8.66 -26.89 -10.92
C LEU A 5 9.70 -26.40 -9.92
N ARG A 6 10.64 -25.57 -10.36
CA ARG A 6 11.57 -24.91 -9.44
C ARG A 6 10.74 -24.12 -8.45
N LYS A 7 10.81 -24.49 -7.17
CA LYS A 7 10.14 -23.77 -6.09
C LYS A 7 10.65 -22.33 -6.06
N SER A 8 9.74 -21.36 -6.17
CA SER A 8 10.09 -19.94 -6.06
C SER A 8 10.67 -19.67 -4.67
N SER A 9 11.72 -18.87 -4.62
CA SER A 9 12.40 -18.55 -3.36
C SER A 9 12.95 -17.13 -3.36
N ILE A 10 13.07 -16.53 -2.18
CA ILE A 10 13.74 -15.24 -1.99
C ILE A 10 14.91 -15.40 -1.04
N HIS A 11 16.06 -14.85 -1.43
CA HIS A 11 17.29 -14.92 -0.65
C HIS A 11 18.01 -13.58 -0.67
N VAL A 12 18.78 -13.32 0.38
CA VAL A 12 19.77 -12.26 0.43
C VAL A 12 21.14 -12.92 0.26
N LYS A 13 21.91 -12.50 -0.74
CA LYS A 13 23.24 -13.06 -1.00
C LYS A 13 24.23 -11.97 -1.41
N GLN A 14 25.47 -12.09 -0.96
CA GLN A 14 26.59 -11.27 -1.43
C GLN A 14 26.97 -11.62 -2.88
N SER A 15 27.32 -10.61 -3.69
CA SER A 15 27.83 -10.79 -5.06
C SER A 15 29.29 -11.24 -5.03
N ASP A 16 29.52 -12.56 -5.01
CA ASP A 16 30.85 -13.19 -5.08
C ASP A 16 31.84 -12.78 -3.97
N GLU A 17 32.95 -13.52 -3.80
CA GLU A 17 33.89 -13.33 -2.69
C GLU A 17 34.71 -12.02 -2.77
N THR A 18 34.68 -11.33 -3.92
CA THR A 18 35.48 -10.12 -4.19
C THR A 18 34.67 -8.81 -4.24
N ASP A 19 33.34 -8.88 -4.23
CA ASP A 19 32.46 -7.70 -4.20
C ASP A 19 31.60 -7.74 -2.92
N SER A 20 31.69 -6.69 -2.11
CA SER A 20 31.03 -6.62 -0.80
C SER A 20 29.54 -6.33 -0.90
N ARG A 21 29.00 -6.23 -2.12
CA ARG A 21 27.61 -5.82 -2.35
C ARG A 21 26.66 -6.96 -2.11
N THR A 22 25.57 -6.65 -1.42
CA THR A 22 24.51 -7.61 -1.12
C THR A 22 23.36 -7.41 -2.11
N ASN A 23 22.74 -8.50 -2.55
CA ASN A 23 21.63 -8.50 -3.49
C ASN A 23 20.44 -9.27 -2.90
N PHE A 24 19.23 -8.77 -3.17
CA PHE A 24 18.03 -9.59 -3.07
C PHE A 24 17.89 -10.40 -4.36
N LEU A 25 17.68 -11.71 -4.22
CA LEU A 25 17.53 -12.66 -5.31
C LEU A 25 16.14 -13.31 -5.25
N ALA A 26 15.40 -13.28 -6.36
CA ALA A 26 14.18 -14.05 -6.55
C ALA A 26 14.46 -15.25 -7.48
N SER A 27 14.36 -16.46 -6.95
CA SER A 27 14.69 -17.72 -7.65
C SER A 27 16.09 -17.72 -8.27
N GLY A 28 17.05 -17.03 -7.62
CA GLY A 28 18.43 -16.88 -8.10
C GLY A 28 18.66 -15.65 -9.00
N HIS A 29 17.63 -14.89 -9.34
CA HIS A 29 17.74 -13.69 -10.17
C HIS A 29 17.77 -12.41 -9.33
N PRO A 30 18.74 -11.50 -9.54
CA PRO A 30 18.77 -10.21 -8.86
C PRO A 30 17.49 -9.41 -9.10
N ILE A 31 16.89 -8.93 -8.02
CA ILE A 31 15.69 -8.06 -8.02
C ILE A 31 15.98 -6.68 -7.44
N LEU A 32 16.86 -6.61 -6.45
CA LEU A 32 17.46 -5.38 -5.94
C LEU A 32 18.95 -5.64 -5.74
N THR A 33 19.80 -4.77 -6.27
CA THR A 33 21.25 -4.81 -6.08
C THR A 33 21.71 -3.71 -5.13
N ASP A 34 22.98 -3.68 -4.74
CA ASP A 34 23.52 -2.62 -3.86
C ASP A 34 22.70 -2.48 -2.55
N VAL A 35 22.25 -3.60 -1.99
CA VAL A 35 21.40 -3.66 -0.79
C VAL A 35 22.23 -3.29 0.44
N PRO A 36 21.79 -2.30 1.24
CA PRO A 36 22.52 -1.89 2.45
C PRO A 36 22.60 -2.98 3.52
N GLU A 37 23.75 -3.05 4.20
CA GLU A 37 24.03 -4.03 5.27
C GLU A 37 23.12 -3.90 6.51
N ASN A 38 22.54 -2.72 6.74
CA ASN A 38 21.66 -2.48 7.89
C ASN A 38 20.23 -3.01 7.69
N LEU A 39 19.92 -3.53 6.50
CA LEU A 39 18.66 -4.24 6.27
C LEU A 39 18.69 -5.64 6.88
N VAL A 40 17.56 -6.02 7.45
CA VAL A 40 17.35 -7.35 8.02
C VAL A 40 16.21 -8.00 7.26
N ALA A 41 16.51 -9.12 6.61
CA ALA A 41 15.50 -9.96 5.96
C ALA A 41 15.25 -11.22 6.82
N THR A 42 14.01 -11.45 7.21
CA THR A 42 13.57 -12.60 8.00
C THR A 42 12.62 -13.46 7.16
N ALA A 43 12.92 -14.75 7.00
CA ALA A 43 12.06 -15.65 6.25
C ALA A 43 10.64 -15.72 6.86
N ALA A 44 9.61 -15.78 6.01
CA ALA A 44 8.23 -15.81 6.48
C ALA A 44 7.81 -17.16 7.10
N SER A 45 8.53 -18.23 6.78
CA SER A 45 8.34 -19.56 7.36
C SER A 45 9.69 -20.27 7.46
N PRO A 46 9.93 -21.08 8.52
CA PRO A 46 11.13 -21.91 8.62
C PRO A 46 11.25 -22.92 7.46
N THR A 47 10.13 -23.30 6.85
CA THR A 47 10.04 -24.29 5.78
C THR A 47 9.76 -23.68 4.41
N GLY A 48 9.44 -22.39 4.34
CA GLY A 48 8.96 -21.72 3.15
C GLY A 48 9.87 -20.57 2.75
N THR A 49 10.42 -20.65 1.54
CA THR A 49 11.34 -19.65 0.99
C THR A 49 10.64 -18.62 0.09
N THR A 50 9.31 -18.68 -0.06
CA THR A 50 8.56 -17.85 -1.03
C THR A 50 8.39 -16.39 -0.61
N GLY A 51 8.77 -16.01 0.61
CA GLY A 51 8.70 -14.61 1.03
C GLY A 51 9.52 -14.32 2.28
N CYS A 52 9.82 -13.04 2.48
CA CYS A 52 10.54 -12.55 3.64
C CYS A 52 10.01 -11.18 4.10
N PHE A 53 10.12 -10.95 5.40
CA PHE A 53 9.90 -9.65 6.02
C PHE A 53 11.21 -8.88 6.05
N VAL A 54 11.16 -7.63 5.63
CA VAL A 54 12.32 -6.74 5.59
C VAL A 54 12.11 -5.60 6.57
N GLY A 55 13.15 -5.35 7.36
CA GLY A 55 13.25 -4.23 8.29
C GLY A 55 14.66 -3.67 8.34
N PHE A 56 14.91 -2.74 9.25
CA PHE A 56 16.22 -2.14 9.45
C PHE A 56 16.35 -1.56 10.86
N SER A 57 17.58 -1.27 11.27
CA SER A 57 17.88 -0.47 12.46
C SER A 57 18.47 0.87 12.04
N ALA A 58 18.04 1.93 12.71
CA ALA A 58 18.57 3.28 12.60
C ALA A 58 19.38 3.64 13.85
N GLY A 59 20.32 4.57 13.72
CA GLY A 59 21.19 4.97 14.83
C GLY A 59 20.47 5.70 15.98
N GLU A 60 19.33 6.33 15.71
CA GLU A 60 18.58 7.08 16.73
C GLU A 60 17.06 6.97 16.56
N PRO A 61 16.26 7.08 17.65
CA PRO A 61 14.81 7.06 17.55
C PRO A 61 14.26 8.30 16.85
N ARG A 62 13.44 8.10 15.82
CA ARG A 62 12.74 9.18 15.11
C ARG A 62 11.30 8.78 14.79
N ARG A 63 10.46 9.80 14.57
CA ARG A 63 9.08 9.64 14.07
C ARG A 63 9.01 9.35 12.57
N ARG A 64 10.11 9.57 11.84
CA ARG A 64 10.23 9.34 10.40
C ARG A 64 11.66 8.87 10.08
N HIS A 65 11.74 7.79 9.31
CA HIS A 65 12.97 7.22 8.76
C HIS A 65 12.83 7.05 7.26
N VAL A 66 13.95 7.18 6.54
CA VAL A 66 14.07 6.81 5.14
C VAL A 66 15.32 5.94 5.05
N ALA A 67 15.16 4.71 4.55
CA ALA A 67 16.24 3.76 4.40
C ALA A 67 16.19 3.17 2.99
N SER A 68 17.34 3.03 2.35
CA SER A 68 17.41 2.41 1.03
C SER A 68 17.19 0.91 1.14
N ILE A 69 16.44 0.35 0.18
CA ILE A 69 16.26 -1.11 0.04
C ILE A 69 17.13 -1.71 -1.08
N GLY A 70 17.91 -0.86 -1.76
CA GLY A 70 18.78 -1.23 -2.87
C GLY A 70 18.35 -0.61 -4.20
N LYS A 71 19.15 -0.86 -5.22
CA LYS A 71 18.99 -0.44 -6.60
C LYS A 71 18.03 -1.35 -7.35
N LEU A 72 17.03 -0.75 -7.99
CA LEU A 72 16.13 -1.40 -8.94
C LEU A 72 16.51 -0.94 -10.35
N SER A 73 16.84 -1.87 -11.25
CA SER A 73 17.30 -1.53 -12.60
C SER A 73 16.83 -2.55 -13.63
N GLY A 74 16.17 -2.07 -14.69
CA GLY A 74 15.81 -2.88 -15.86
C GLY A 74 14.70 -3.91 -15.63
N ILE A 75 13.95 -3.81 -14.53
CA ILE A 75 12.84 -4.73 -14.22
C ILE A 75 11.53 -3.94 -14.28
N ARG A 76 10.67 -4.28 -15.24
CA ARG A 76 9.34 -3.68 -15.36
C ARG A 76 8.55 -3.88 -14.08
N PHE A 77 7.82 -2.87 -13.63
CA PHE A 77 6.93 -2.96 -12.49
C PHE A 77 5.62 -2.21 -12.70
N MET A 78 4.60 -2.61 -11.96
CA MET A 78 3.39 -1.83 -11.69
C MET A 78 3.33 -1.52 -10.20
N SER A 79 2.85 -0.33 -9.84
CA SER A 79 2.71 0.10 -8.45
C SER A 79 1.41 0.86 -8.22
N LEU A 80 0.96 0.90 -6.97
CA LEU A 80 -0.12 1.77 -6.52
C LEU A 80 0.46 2.79 -5.54
N PHE A 81 0.30 4.08 -5.83
CA PHE A 81 0.82 5.16 -5.02
C PHE A 81 -0.24 6.19 -4.69
N ARG A 82 -0.08 6.84 -3.54
CA ARG A 82 -1.04 7.80 -3.00
C ARG A 82 -0.66 9.23 -3.37
N PHE A 83 -1.23 9.73 -4.46
CA PHE A 83 -0.96 11.07 -4.99
C PHE A 83 -1.78 12.19 -4.31
N LYS A 84 -2.86 11.84 -3.60
CA LYS A 84 -3.61 12.74 -2.71
C LYS A 84 -3.88 12.04 -1.40
N LEU A 85 -4.19 12.80 -0.36
CA LEU A 85 -4.49 12.27 0.97
C LEU A 85 -5.48 11.09 0.97
N TRP A 86 -6.48 11.12 0.09
CA TRP A 86 -7.57 10.15 -0.03
C TRP A 86 -7.62 9.40 -1.38
N TRP A 87 -6.62 9.55 -2.26
CA TRP A 87 -6.61 8.87 -3.56
C TRP A 87 -5.30 8.16 -3.86
N THR A 88 -5.42 6.95 -4.40
CA THR A 88 -4.34 6.19 -5.04
C THR A 88 -4.55 6.08 -6.54
N THR A 89 -3.48 5.97 -7.31
CA THR A 89 -3.51 5.61 -8.73
C THR A 89 -2.41 4.61 -9.04
N HIS A 90 -2.48 4.00 -10.23
CA HIS A 90 -1.44 3.11 -10.71
C HIS A 90 -0.28 3.90 -11.35
N TRP A 91 0.89 3.27 -11.35
CA TRP A 91 2.08 3.75 -12.06
C TRP A 91 2.90 2.57 -12.56
N VAL A 92 3.65 2.78 -13.64
CA VAL A 92 4.54 1.76 -14.22
C VAL A 92 5.94 2.31 -14.41
N GLY A 93 6.95 1.46 -14.26
CA GLY A 93 8.34 1.86 -14.40
C GLY A 93 9.26 0.67 -14.59
N THR A 94 10.57 0.94 -14.56
CA THR A 94 11.63 -0.04 -14.83
C THR A 94 12.86 0.13 -13.94
N THR A 95 13.03 1.28 -13.29
CA THR A 95 14.14 1.56 -12.39
C THR A 95 13.64 2.24 -11.11
N GLY A 96 14.48 2.31 -10.07
CA GLY A 96 14.11 2.93 -8.80
C GLY A 96 13.76 4.43 -8.93
N ASN A 97 14.29 5.11 -9.94
CA ASN A 97 13.96 6.51 -10.24
C ASN A 97 12.51 6.69 -10.69
N HIS A 98 11.88 5.65 -11.26
CA HIS A 98 10.50 5.68 -11.72
C HIS A 98 9.48 5.39 -10.61
N VAL A 99 9.93 5.05 -9.40
CA VAL A 99 9.01 4.78 -8.29
C VAL A 99 8.33 6.08 -7.86
N GLU A 100 7.03 6.08 -7.63
CA GLU A 100 6.38 7.28 -7.11
C GLU A 100 6.49 7.36 -5.59
N SER A 101 6.61 8.57 -5.05
CA SER A 101 6.52 8.77 -3.60
C SER A 101 5.16 8.29 -3.10
N GLU A 102 5.12 7.78 -1.86
CA GLU A 102 3.89 7.25 -1.28
C GLU A 102 3.36 5.97 -1.97
N THR A 103 4.25 5.17 -2.56
CA THR A 103 3.89 3.86 -3.12
C THR A 103 3.57 2.87 -1.99
N GLN A 104 2.39 2.25 -2.03
CA GLN A 104 1.88 1.33 -0.99
C GLN A 104 1.74 -0.12 -1.49
N PHE A 105 2.04 -0.35 -2.76
CA PHE A 105 2.03 -1.65 -3.41
C PHE A 105 2.95 -1.56 -4.63
N MET A 106 3.85 -2.51 -4.82
CA MET A 106 4.64 -2.61 -6.05
C MET A 106 4.85 -4.07 -6.44
N MET A 107 4.65 -4.37 -7.70
CA MET A 107 4.82 -5.70 -8.26
C MET A 107 5.80 -5.63 -9.43
N LEU A 108 6.91 -6.34 -9.31
CA LEU A 108 7.86 -6.54 -10.40
C LEU A 108 7.37 -7.64 -11.31
N ASP A 109 7.50 -7.42 -12.62
CA ASP A 109 7.09 -8.36 -13.65
C ASP A 109 8.07 -9.53 -13.75
N ARG A 110 7.51 -10.68 -14.12
CA ARG A 110 8.26 -11.88 -14.44
C ARG A 110 9.02 -11.71 -15.75
N ASP A 111 9.95 -12.61 -15.98
CA ASP A 111 10.68 -12.71 -17.24
C ASP A 111 10.90 -14.17 -17.58
N ASP A 112 10.08 -14.66 -18.51
CA ASP A 112 10.04 -16.07 -18.91
C ASP A 112 11.34 -16.48 -19.61
N ALA A 113 12.06 -15.56 -20.25
CA ALA A 113 13.31 -15.85 -20.96
C ALA A 113 14.44 -16.21 -19.99
N VAL A 114 14.48 -15.53 -18.84
CA VAL A 114 15.46 -15.82 -17.78
C VAL A 114 14.85 -16.58 -16.59
N SER A 115 13.57 -16.96 -16.64
CA SER A 115 12.86 -17.62 -15.53
C SER A 115 12.79 -16.81 -14.22
N ARG A 116 12.75 -15.47 -14.32
CA ARG A 116 12.52 -14.60 -13.14
C ARG A 116 11.03 -14.61 -12.77
N PRO A 117 10.66 -14.89 -11.51
CA PRO A 117 9.26 -14.90 -11.08
C PRO A 117 8.68 -13.48 -10.97
N TYR A 118 7.36 -13.39 -10.78
CA TYR A 118 6.77 -12.16 -10.23
C TYR A 118 7.28 -11.95 -8.80
N LEU A 119 7.43 -10.69 -8.41
CA LEU A 119 7.76 -10.30 -7.05
C LEU A 119 6.83 -9.19 -6.57
N LEU A 120 6.20 -9.38 -5.42
CA LEU A 120 5.48 -8.35 -4.70
C LEU A 120 6.38 -7.71 -3.65
N LEU A 121 6.41 -6.38 -3.61
CA LEU A 121 6.91 -5.56 -2.51
C LEU A 121 5.70 -4.86 -1.87
N LEU A 122 5.40 -5.22 -0.63
CA LEU A 122 4.24 -4.71 0.10
C LEU A 122 4.68 -3.97 1.37
N PRO A 123 4.69 -2.63 1.37
CA PRO A 123 4.86 -1.83 2.58
C PRO A 123 3.81 -2.18 3.64
N LEU A 124 4.25 -2.34 4.88
CA LEU A 124 3.42 -2.79 6.01
C LEU A 124 3.31 -1.72 7.10
N ILE A 125 2.46 -2.02 8.09
CA ILE A 125 2.39 -1.31 9.35
C ILE A 125 3.13 -2.15 10.40
N GLU A 126 4.06 -1.52 11.11
CA GLU A 126 4.75 -2.12 12.26
C GLU A 126 4.54 -1.23 13.50
N GLY A 127 3.78 -1.75 14.47
CA GLY A 127 3.33 -0.96 15.62
C GLY A 127 2.56 0.28 15.17
N SER A 128 3.05 1.46 15.57
CA SER A 128 2.45 2.75 15.22
C SER A 128 3.07 3.41 13.98
N PHE A 129 3.86 2.68 13.19
CA PHE A 129 4.54 3.20 12.00
C PHE A 129 3.98 2.57 10.73
N ARG A 130 3.71 3.40 9.72
CA ARG A 130 3.36 2.97 8.37
C ARG A 130 4.58 3.08 7.48
N ALA A 131 4.74 2.12 6.58
CA ALA A 131 5.73 2.18 5.52
C ALA A 131 5.12 2.58 4.16
N SER A 132 5.94 3.19 3.32
CA SER A 132 5.69 3.40 1.89
C SER A 132 7.01 3.40 1.12
N LEU A 133 6.98 3.13 -0.18
CA LEU A 133 8.14 3.26 -1.06
C LEU A 133 8.19 4.65 -1.70
N GLN A 134 9.40 5.07 -2.08
CA GLN A 134 9.69 6.32 -2.79
C GLN A 134 10.99 6.16 -3.60
N PRO A 135 11.28 7.07 -4.56
CA PRO A 135 12.61 7.16 -5.15
C PRO A 135 13.69 7.28 -4.09
N GLY A 136 14.82 6.61 -4.35
CA GLY A 136 16.00 6.72 -3.52
C GLY A 136 16.73 8.03 -3.70
N ALA A 137 17.45 8.46 -2.66
CA ALA A 137 18.36 9.59 -2.77
C ALA A 137 19.55 9.31 -3.72
N VAL A 138 19.93 8.03 -3.85
CA VAL A 138 20.91 7.53 -4.82
C VAL A 138 20.18 7.11 -6.10
N SER A 139 20.74 7.43 -7.27
CA SER A 139 20.09 7.12 -8.55
C SER A 139 19.71 5.64 -8.68
N ASP A 140 18.49 5.39 -9.13
CA ASP A 140 17.87 4.07 -9.32
C ASP A 140 17.70 3.24 -8.04
N HIS A 141 17.98 3.81 -6.87
CA HIS A 141 17.60 3.19 -5.61
C HIS A 141 16.12 3.36 -5.35
N VAL A 142 15.58 2.42 -4.58
CA VAL A 142 14.27 2.54 -3.95
C VAL A 142 14.50 2.72 -2.45
N ASP A 143 13.79 3.66 -1.85
CA ASP A 143 13.82 3.87 -0.41
C ASP A 143 12.48 3.50 0.21
N VAL A 144 12.51 2.91 1.41
CA VAL A 144 11.35 2.76 2.29
C VAL A 144 11.30 3.93 3.26
N CYS A 145 10.18 4.66 3.24
CA CYS A 145 9.84 5.67 4.22
C CYS A 145 8.98 5.04 5.31
N VAL A 146 9.39 5.16 6.57
CA VAL A 146 8.68 4.63 7.74
C VAL A 146 8.34 5.77 8.68
N GLU A 147 7.06 6.02 8.92
CA GLU A 147 6.63 7.17 9.73
C GLU A 147 5.41 6.90 10.62
N SER A 148 5.39 7.54 11.79
CA SER A 148 4.28 7.47 12.75
C SER A 148 3.28 8.63 12.65
N GLY A 149 3.66 9.71 11.95
CA GLY A 149 2.86 10.93 11.89
C GLY A 149 2.79 11.73 13.20
N SER A 150 3.53 11.35 14.24
CA SER A 150 3.48 11.99 15.56
C SER A 150 4.88 12.28 16.10
N THR A 151 5.11 13.51 16.59
CA THR A 151 6.38 13.88 17.23
C THR A 151 6.65 13.14 18.54
N ARG A 152 5.62 12.51 19.12
CA ARG A 152 5.71 11.77 20.38
C ARG A 152 5.94 10.28 20.20
N VAL A 153 5.75 9.76 18.99
CA VAL A 153 5.88 8.33 18.67
C VAL A 153 7.14 8.14 17.85
N VAL A 154 8.20 7.69 18.51
CA VAL A 154 9.53 7.49 17.94
C VAL A 154 10.00 6.05 18.14
N SER A 155 10.72 5.52 17.16
CA SER A 155 11.40 4.21 17.23
C SER A 155 12.69 4.29 16.43
N SER A 156 13.64 3.40 16.68
CA SER A 156 14.88 3.24 15.90
C SER A 156 15.03 1.86 15.26
N GLY A 157 14.13 0.92 15.53
CA GLY A 157 14.24 -0.45 15.04
C GLY A 157 12.92 -0.95 14.47
N PHE A 158 13.01 -1.58 13.30
CA PHE A 158 11.89 -2.16 12.56
C PHE A 158 12.29 -3.52 12.02
N ARG A 159 11.41 -4.53 12.08
CA ARG A 159 11.71 -5.92 11.63
C ARG A 159 10.88 -6.35 10.42
N SER A 160 9.74 -5.73 10.16
CA SER A 160 8.78 -6.17 9.15
C SER A 160 7.98 -5.01 8.54
N VAL A 161 8.65 -3.89 8.21
CA VAL A 161 8.03 -2.73 7.54
C VAL A 161 7.76 -2.97 6.05
N LEU A 162 8.33 -4.01 5.47
CA LEU A 162 8.15 -4.38 4.08
C LEU A 162 8.05 -5.90 3.96
N TYR A 163 7.17 -6.40 3.11
CA TYR A 163 7.05 -7.82 2.83
C TYR A 163 7.32 -8.10 1.36
N PHE A 164 8.20 -9.07 1.12
CA PHE A 164 8.50 -9.59 -0.21
C PHE A 164 7.85 -10.95 -0.41
N HIS A 165 7.25 -11.16 -1.58
CA HIS A 165 6.64 -12.43 -1.96
C HIS A 165 6.93 -12.76 -3.42
N VAL A 166 7.36 -14.00 -3.71
CA VAL A 166 7.64 -14.47 -5.07
C VAL A 166 6.66 -15.53 -5.51
N GLY A 167 6.30 -15.52 -6.80
CA GLY A 167 5.37 -16.49 -7.37
C GLY A 167 5.49 -16.59 -8.89
N ASN A 168 5.27 -17.78 -9.44
CA ASN A 168 5.46 -18.06 -10.87
C ASN A 168 4.15 -17.99 -11.68
N ASP A 169 3.01 -18.24 -11.04
CA ASP A 169 1.79 -18.61 -11.75
C ASP A 169 1.02 -17.40 -12.26
N SER A 170 0.52 -16.55 -11.36
CA SER A 170 -0.25 -15.36 -11.73
C SER A 170 -0.07 -14.22 -10.72
N PRO A 171 -0.17 -12.95 -11.18
CA PRO A 171 -0.12 -11.79 -10.28
C PRO A 171 -1.26 -11.79 -9.27
N TYR A 172 -2.43 -12.33 -9.60
CA TYR A 172 -3.58 -12.43 -8.69
C TYR A 172 -3.34 -13.46 -7.59
N GLY A 173 -2.81 -14.65 -7.94
CA GLY A 173 -2.43 -15.68 -6.98
C GLY A 173 -1.36 -15.17 -6.01
N LEU A 174 -0.33 -14.51 -6.55
CA LEU A 174 0.75 -13.88 -5.78
C LEU A 174 0.21 -12.96 -4.68
N VAL A 175 -0.74 -12.07 -5.02
CA VAL A 175 -1.33 -11.14 -4.04
C VAL A 175 -2.15 -11.89 -2.98
N ARG A 176 -2.95 -12.89 -3.37
CA ARG A 176 -3.75 -13.68 -2.41
C ARG A 176 -2.87 -14.44 -1.43
N GLU A 177 -1.80 -15.06 -1.92
CA GLU A 177 -0.85 -15.81 -1.09
C GLU A 177 -0.08 -14.88 -0.15
N ALA A 178 0.42 -13.75 -0.66
CA ALA A 178 1.10 -12.76 0.15
C ALA A 178 0.20 -12.21 1.26
N MET A 179 -1.06 -11.88 0.95
CA MET A 179 -2.01 -11.38 1.94
C MET A 179 -2.34 -12.43 3.01
N CYS A 180 -2.39 -13.72 2.66
CA CYS A 180 -2.52 -14.80 3.65
C CYS A 180 -1.35 -14.81 4.64
N VAL A 181 -0.11 -14.66 4.16
CA VAL A 181 1.08 -14.65 5.01
C VAL A 181 1.10 -13.40 5.90
N VAL A 182 0.87 -12.23 5.31
CA VAL A 182 0.86 -10.95 6.03
C VAL A 182 -0.25 -10.91 7.09
N ARG A 183 -1.43 -11.44 6.78
CA ARG A 183 -2.54 -11.58 7.74
C ARG A 183 -2.14 -12.44 8.95
N LYS A 184 -1.43 -13.55 8.72
CA LYS A 184 -0.96 -14.42 9.82
C LYS A 184 0.12 -13.74 10.66
N HIS A 185 1.05 -13.03 10.02
CA HIS A 185 2.15 -12.33 10.69
C HIS A 185 1.67 -11.13 11.51
N LEU A 186 0.84 -10.26 10.92
CA LEU A 186 0.39 -9.04 11.59
C LEU A 186 -0.73 -9.30 12.61
N GLY A 187 -1.62 -10.27 12.35
CA GLY A 187 -2.72 -10.60 13.24
C GLY A 187 -3.74 -9.49 13.48
N SER A 188 -3.66 -8.38 12.74
CA SER A 188 -4.44 -7.15 12.97
C SER A 188 -5.65 -6.98 12.05
N PHE A 189 -5.82 -7.87 11.06
CA PHE A 189 -6.92 -7.82 10.11
C PHE A 189 -7.35 -9.23 9.68
N ARG A 190 -8.51 -9.30 9.03
CA ARG A 190 -9.04 -10.50 8.38
C ARG A 190 -9.13 -10.29 6.87
N LEU A 191 -8.91 -11.36 6.11
CA LEU A 191 -9.15 -11.36 4.67
C LEU A 191 -10.64 -11.26 4.36
N LEU A 192 -11.00 -10.94 3.11
CA LEU A 192 -12.40 -10.82 2.70
C LEU A 192 -13.13 -12.15 2.88
N GLU A 193 -12.47 -13.26 2.52
CA GLU A 193 -13.00 -14.62 2.62
C GLU A 193 -13.19 -15.10 4.07
N GLU A 194 -12.58 -14.42 5.04
CA GLU A 194 -12.72 -14.69 6.47
C GLU A 194 -13.83 -13.85 7.12
N LYS A 195 -14.47 -12.95 6.36
CA LYS A 195 -15.54 -12.07 6.84
C LYS A 195 -16.89 -12.62 6.39
N THR A 196 -17.89 -12.47 7.26
CA THR A 196 -19.29 -12.64 6.90
C THR A 196 -19.84 -11.28 6.50
N PRO A 197 -20.18 -11.04 5.22
CA PRO A 197 -20.80 -9.79 4.81
C PRO A 197 -22.15 -9.60 5.54
N PRO A 198 -22.42 -8.40 6.09
CA PRO A 198 -23.72 -8.12 6.71
C PRO A 198 -24.82 -8.06 5.64
N PRO A 199 -26.09 -8.41 5.94
CA PRO A 199 -27.20 -8.42 4.95
C PRO A 199 -27.45 -7.09 4.22
N ILE A 200 -26.90 -5.98 4.73
CA ILE A 200 -26.95 -4.66 4.08
C ILE A 200 -26.23 -4.64 2.73
N VAL A 201 -25.25 -5.53 2.48
CA VAL A 201 -24.53 -5.58 1.19
C VAL A 201 -25.40 -6.05 0.03
N ASP A 202 -26.51 -6.74 0.32
CA ASP A 202 -27.48 -7.20 -0.69
C ASP A 202 -28.57 -6.16 -0.97
N LYS A 203 -28.48 -4.97 -0.35
CA LYS A 203 -29.42 -3.88 -0.56
C LYS A 203 -28.92 -2.95 -1.65
N PHE A 204 -29.86 -2.43 -2.44
CA PHE A 204 -29.57 -1.29 -3.30
C PHE A 204 -29.09 -0.11 -2.45
N GLY A 205 -27.89 0.37 -2.72
CA GLY A 205 -27.26 1.47 -2.00
C GLY A 205 -27.20 2.73 -2.85
N TRP A 206 -27.36 3.89 -2.23
CA TRP A 206 -27.18 5.18 -2.89
C TRP A 206 -26.10 6.01 -2.19
N CYS A 207 -25.15 6.53 -2.98
CA CYS A 207 -24.11 7.43 -2.51
C CYS A 207 -24.40 8.86 -2.98
N THR A 208 -24.27 9.84 -2.08
CA THR A 208 -24.59 11.24 -2.39
C THR A 208 -23.57 11.93 -3.31
N TRP A 209 -22.41 11.32 -3.58
CA TRP A 209 -21.31 11.97 -4.32
C TRP A 209 -21.70 12.38 -5.74
N ASP A 210 -22.17 11.46 -6.57
CA ASP A 210 -22.52 11.80 -7.97
C ASP A 210 -23.81 12.64 -8.07
N ALA A 211 -24.61 12.67 -7.00
CA ALA A 211 -25.83 13.49 -6.94
C ALA A 211 -25.53 14.95 -6.55
N PHE A 212 -24.66 15.18 -5.56
CA PHE A 212 -24.49 16.50 -4.96
C PHE A 212 -23.04 17.00 -4.96
N TYR A 213 -22.07 16.13 -5.21
CA TYR A 213 -20.66 16.35 -4.89
C TYR A 213 -20.57 16.96 -3.48
N LYS A 214 -20.04 18.18 -3.37
CA LYS A 214 -19.85 18.88 -2.09
C LYS A 214 -21.08 19.58 -1.54
N LYS A 215 -22.23 19.53 -2.22
CA LYS A 215 -23.45 20.28 -1.86
C LYS A 215 -24.47 19.40 -1.14
N VAL A 216 -23.99 18.48 -0.32
CA VAL A 216 -24.85 17.59 0.46
C VAL A 216 -25.67 18.42 1.46
N SER A 217 -26.99 18.19 1.48
CA SER A 217 -27.90 18.86 2.42
C SER A 217 -28.98 17.89 2.90
N PRO A 218 -29.56 18.08 4.10
CA PRO A 218 -30.64 17.22 4.60
C PRO A 218 -31.83 17.17 3.66
N LYS A 219 -32.19 18.32 3.08
CA LYS A 219 -33.28 18.43 2.11
C LYS A 219 -32.97 17.61 0.86
N GLY A 220 -31.79 17.79 0.26
CA GLY A 220 -31.41 17.06 -0.96
C GLY A 220 -31.35 15.54 -0.73
N VAL A 221 -30.85 15.08 0.42
CA VAL A 221 -30.86 13.65 0.76
C VAL A 221 -32.29 13.12 0.88
N ARG A 222 -33.19 13.83 1.56
CA ARG A 222 -34.60 13.42 1.68
C ARG A 222 -35.30 13.36 0.32
N GLU A 223 -35.10 14.38 -0.51
CA GLU A 223 -35.67 14.42 -1.87
C GLU A 223 -35.16 13.25 -2.71
N GLY A 224 -33.85 12.97 -2.70
CA GLY A 224 -33.29 11.84 -3.43
C GLY A 224 -33.82 10.47 -2.98
N ILE A 225 -34.13 10.30 -1.69
CA ILE A 225 -34.77 9.07 -1.18
C ILE A 225 -36.20 8.94 -1.73
N ILE A 226 -36.96 10.03 -1.71
CA ILE A 226 -38.34 10.06 -2.23
C ILE A 226 -38.33 9.74 -3.72
N ASP A 227 -37.50 10.42 -4.51
CA ASP A 227 -37.39 10.23 -5.95
C ASP A 227 -37.04 8.77 -6.30
N LEU A 228 -36.09 8.17 -5.57
CA LEU A 228 -35.72 6.77 -5.76
C LEU A 228 -36.86 5.81 -5.39
N ALA A 229 -37.60 6.09 -4.32
CA ALA A 229 -38.74 5.27 -3.91
C ALA A 229 -39.90 5.36 -4.92
N GLU A 230 -40.22 6.57 -5.41
CA GLU A 230 -41.22 6.80 -6.45
C GLU A 230 -40.81 6.14 -7.78
N GLY A 231 -39.50 6.13 -8.07
CA GLY A 231 -38.89 5.39 -9.18
C GLY A 231 -38.83 3.86 -9.01
N SER A 232 -39.49 3.30 -7.99
CA SER A 232 -39.48 1.86 -7.67
C SER A 232 -38.10 1.28 -7.35
N CYS A 233 -37.16 2.11 -6.91
CA CYS A 233 -35.80 1.71 -6.51
C CYS A 233 -35.42 2.27 -5.12
N PRO A 234 -36.21 2.00 -4.06
CA PRO A 234 -35.95 2.56 -2.73
C PRO A 234 -34.57 2.09 -2.20
N PRO A 235 -33.68 3.01 -1.77
CA PRO A 235 -32.38 2.64 -1.25
C PRO A 235 -32.51 1.95 0.11
N GLY A 236 -31.94 0.76 0.24
CA GLY A 236 -31.81 0.07 1.52
C GLY A 236 -30.54 0.45 2.30
N MET A 237 -29.61 1.17 1.66
CA MET A 237 -28.41 1.74 2.25
C MET A 237 -28.15 3.14 1.67
N ILE A 238 -27.72 4.08 2.50
CA ILE A 238 -27.33 5.42 2.05
C ILE A 238 -25.92 5.72 2.55
N ILE A 239 -25.05 6.17 1.66
CA ILE A 239 -23.72 6.68 1.97
C ILE A 239 -23.74 8.20 1.77
N ILE A 240 -23.56 8.93 2.86
CA ILE A 240 -23.38 10.38 2.84
C ILE A 240 -21.88 10.65 2.63
N ASP A 241 -21.53 10.99 1.40
CA ASP A 241 -20.16 11.29 0.95
C ASP A 241 -19.74 12.73 1.31
N ASP A 242 -18.52 13.12 0.93
CA ASP A 242 -17.89 14.40 1.26
C ASP A 242 -18.75 15.63 0.93
N GLY A 243 -18.60 16.69 1.72
CA GLY A 243 -19.43 17.91 1.66
C GLY A 243 -20.49 18.01 2.75
N TRP A 244 -20.72 16.95 3.53
CA TRP A 244 -21.62 17.00 4.69
C TRP A 244 -20.99 17.64 5.92
N GLN A 245 -19.67 17.86 6.00
CA GLN A 245 -19.03 18.50 7.15
C GLN A 245 -18.67 19.95 6.87
N CYS A 246 -18.83 20.82 7.87
CA CYS A 246 -18.27 22.18 7.82
C CYS A 246 -16.83 22.14 8.32
N MET A 247 -15.85 22.40 7.46
CA MET A 247 -14.45 22.50 7.88
C MET A 247 -14.09 23.93 8.27
N THR A 248 -13.78 24.18 9.54
CA THR A 248 -13.04 25.38 9.94
C THR A 248 -11.54 25.12 9.73
N ARG A 249 -10.85 25.99 8.98
CA ARG A 249 -9.40 25.81 8.71
C ARG A 249 -8.57 26.05 9.97
N GLY A 250 -8.25 24.98 10.71
CA GLY A 250 -7.07 24.95 11.58
C GLY A 250 -5.76 24.97 10.75
N LYS A 251 -4.67 25.51 11.32
CA LYS A 251 -3.35 25.61 10.66
C LYS A 251 -2.91 24.23 10.12
N ARG A 252 -2.87 24.07 8.79
CA ARG A 252 -2.44 22.82 8.13
C ARG A 252 -0.98 22.46 8.47
N PRO A 253 -0.65 21.21 8.84
CA PRO A 253 0.73 20.73 8.85
C PRO A 253 1.37 20.80 7.45
N ARG A 254 2.62 21.26 7.35
CA ARG A 254 3.36 21.49 6.10
C ARG A 254 3.87 20.20 5.42
N ILE A 255 3.01 19.19 5.21
CA ILE A 255 3.44 17.87 4.66
C ILE A 255 2.80 17.57 3.29
N LEU A 256 2.24 18.55 2.58
CA LEU A 256 1.61 18.29 1.27
C LEU A 256 2.09 19.26 0.18
N PRO A 257 2.24 18.80 -1.08
CA PRO A 257 2.47 19.67 -2.23
C PRO A 257 1.30 20.67 -2.37
N ARG A 258 1.60 21.91 -2.75
CA ARG A 258 0.59 22.97 -2.91
C ARG A 258 -0.31 22.66 -4.11
N GLY A 259 -1.53 22.19 -3.86
CA GLY A 259 -2.55 22.04 -4.89
C GLY A 259 -3.96 22.33 -4.36
N GLY A 260 -4.65 23.28 -5.01
CA GLY A 260 -6.10 23.52 -4.92
C GLY A 260 -6.57 24.44 -3.77
N GLN A 261 -6.95 25.68 -4.10
CA GLN A 261 -7.85 26.47 -3.26
C GLN A 261 -9.29 25.98 -3.49
N GLU A 262 -9.99 25.58 -2.43
CA GLU A 262 -11.40 25.23 -2.46
C GLU A 262 -12.20 26.20 -1.59
N LYS A 263 -13.33 26.68 -2.13
CA LYS A 263 -14.31 27.56 -1.48
C LYS A 263 -15.32 26.75 -0.66
N GLU A 264 -15.80 27.38 0.41
CA GLU A 264 -16.70 26.85 1.44
C GLU A 264 -18.19 26.86 1.01
N SER A 265 -18.95 25.84 1.39
CA SER A 265 -20.42 25.92 1.55
C SER A 265 -20.84 25.09 2.77
N CYS A 266 -21.59 25.70 3.69
CA CYS A 266 -22.05 25.08 4.93
C CYS A 266 -23.40 24.35 4.75
N GLY A 267 -23.47 23.08 5.14
CA GLY A 267 -24.73 22.32 5.28
C GLY A 267 -24.75 21.27 6.41
N GLY A 268 -23.65 21.13 7.15
CA GLY A 268 -23.36 19.87 7.86
C GLY A 268 -23.96 19.66 9.25
N VAL A 269 -24.13 20.73 10.01
CA VAL A 269 -24.58 20.64 11.42
C VAL A 269 -26.05 20.19 11.52
N GLU A 270 -26.80 20.29 10.41
CA GLU A 270 -28.23 19.98 10.37
C GLU A 270 -28.54 18.53 9.96
N LEU A 271 -27.55 17.78 9.44
CA LEU A 271 -27.76 16.45 8.85
C LEU A 271 -27.97 15.35 9.91
N LEU A 272 -27.25 15.40 11.03
CA LEU A 272 -27.29 14.36 12.06
C LEU A 272 -28.51 14.44 13.00
N GLY A 273 -29.24 15.57 13.00
CA GLY A 273 -30.40 15.78 13.88
C GLY A 273 -31.77 15.60 13.20
N LYS A 274 -31.81 15.36 11.88
CA LYS A 274 -33.06 15.39 11.08
C LYS A 274 -33.25 14.21 10.11
N LEU A 275 -32.26 13.33 9.99
CA LEU A 275 -32.40 12.00 9.38
C LEU A 275 -32.90 11.01 10.44
#